data_AF-A0A2P8G8L8-F1
#
_entry.id   AF-A0A2P8G8L8-F1
#
_cell.length_a   1.000
_cell.length_b   1.000
_cell.length_c   1.000
_cell.angle_alpha   90.00
_cell.angle_beta   90.00
_cell.angle_gamma   90.00
#
_symmetry.space_group_name_H-M   'P 1'
#
loop_
_entity.id
_entity.type
_entity.pdbx_description
1 polymer ?
#
loop_
_entity_poly.entity_id
_entity_poly.type
_entity_poly.pdbx_seq_one_letter_code
_entity_poly.pdbx_strand_id
1 'polypeptide(L)'
;MKRTILLALICIAAISCDKKDDAAPEADLNPTSLTYQKAATVRTSGSDLKVELKEVADSRCPMNANCVSMGSAKLVLSISDASNQVNVNFEFKGDSKNQQGFKLGGTEYVLTVSEVLPYPELPKSPKLEDYKIGVSIEKK
;
A
#
# COMPACT_ATOMS: atom_id res chain seq x y z
N MET A 1 62.42 15.07 50.68
CA MET A 1 62.07 15.97 49.56
C MET A 1 60.79 15.45 48.91
N LYS A 2 59.83 16.38 48.67
CA LYS A 2 58.72 16.44 47.68
C LYS A 2 58.26 15.10 47.02
N ARG A 3 56.98 14.75 46.81
CA ARG A 3 55.65 15.42 46.83
C ARG A 3 54.63 14.26 46.64
N THR A 4 53.68 14.03 47.55
CA THR A 4 52.20 14.20 47.38
C THR A 4 51.66 13.74 46.00
N ILE A 5 50.62 12.90 45.86
CA ILE A 5 49.18 13.25 46.00
C ILE A 5 48.30 11.99 45.73
N LEU A 6 47.21 11.85 46.52
CA LEU A 6 45.87 11.21 46.34
C LEU A 6 45.71 10.04 45.34
N LEU A 7 45.15 8.86 45.65
CA LEU A 7 43.97 8.45 46.44
C LEU A 7 42.63 9.04 45.96
N ALA A 8 41.95 8.32 45.06
CA ALA A 8 40.48 8.16 45.06
C ALA A 8 40.04 7.11 44.02
N LEU A 9 39.61 5.95 44.51
CA LEU A 9 38.58 5.13 43.87
C LEU A 9 37.32 5.98 43.65
N ILE A 10 36.59 5.78 42.56
CA ILE A 10 35.14 5.56 42.59
C ILE A 10 34.67 5.11 41.21
N CYS A 11 34.00 3.96 41.21
CA CYS A 11 33.28 3.34 40.11
C CYS A 11 32.21 4.28 39.57
N ILE A 12 32.17 4.49 38.25
CA ILE A 12 30.96 4.96 37.58
C ILE A 12 30.60 3.93 36.52
N ALA A 13 29.41 3.38 36.73
CA ALA A 13 28.80 2.27 36.04
C ALA A 13 28.70 2.49 34.53
N ALA A 14 28.86 1.39 33.79
CA ALA A 14 28.48 1.26 32.40
C ALA A 14 26.98 1.56 32.24
N ILE A 15 26.66 2.72 31.68
CA ILE A 15 25.34 3.00 31.12
C ILE A 15 25.30 2.30 29.76
N SER A 16 24.93 1.02 29.78
CA SER A 16 24.47 0.30 28.59
C SER A 16 23.11 0.88 28.23
N CYS A 17 23.10 1.79 27.25
CA CYS A 17 21.87 2.18 26.57
C CYS A 17 21.41 0.98 25.74
N ASP A 18 20.59 0.12 26.35
CA ASP A 18 19.67 -0.78 25.67
C ASP A 18 18.66 0.09 24.90
N LYS A 19 19.04 0.59 23.72
CA LYS A 19 18.06 1.04 22.74
C LYS A 19 17.41 -0.22 22.18
N LYS A 20 16.34 -0.65 22.87
CA LYS A 20 15.29 -1.43 22.21
C LYS A 20 14.62 -0.48 21.24
N ASP A 21 15.17 -0.43 20.03
CA ASP A 21 14.43 0.04 18.86
C ASP A 21 13.32 -0.99 18.63
N ASP A 22 12.25 -0.90 19.42
CA ASP A 22 10.92 -1.35 19.02
C ASP A 22 10.44 -0.38 17.93
N ALA A 23 11.15 -0.38 16.80
CA ALA A 23 10.65 0.20 15.57
C ALA A 23 9.45 -0.67 15.17
N ALA A 24 8.24 -0.19 15.50
CA ALA A 24 7.04 -0.67 14.87
C ALA A 24 7.30 -0.74 13.35
N PRO A 25 6.91 -1.82 12.65
CA PRO A 25 7.17 -1.93 11.22
C PRO A 25 6.63 -0.67 10.53
N GLU A 26 7.53 0.16 10.02
CA GLU A 26 7.14 1.32 9.21
C GLU A 26 6.31 0.76 8.05
N ALA A 27 5.08 1.24 7.91
CA ALA A 27 4.22 0.84 6.81
C ALA A 27 4.99 1.14 5.51
N ASP A 28 5.24 0.11 4.72
CA ASP A 28 5.85 0.27 3.41
C ASP A 28 4.84 0.99 2.52
N LEU A 29 5.00 2.32 2.38
CA LEU A 29 4.13 3.16 1.55
C LEU A 29 4.35 2.92 0.06
N ASN A 30 5.29 2.05 -0.32
CA ASN A 30 5.52 1.70 -1.71
C ASN A 30 4.33 0.90 -2.26
N PRO A 31 3.76 1.30 -3.41
CA PRO A 31 2.67 0.55 -4.03
C PRO A 31 3.06 -0.90 -4.31
N THR A 32 2.25 -1.83 -3.84
CA THR A 32 2.33 -3.25 -4.21
C THR A 32 1.67 -3.45 -5.57
N SER A 33 2.37 -4.09 -6.50
CA SER A 33 1.79 -4.43 -7.80
C SER A 33 0.92 -5.68 -7.69
N LEU A 34 -0.37 -5.56 -8.02
CA LEU A 34 -1.31 -6.68 -8.11
C LEU A 34 -1.56 -7.01 -9.58
N THR A 35 -1.48 -8.29 -9.92
CA THR A 35 -1.91 -8.79 -11.24
C THR A 35 -3.34 -9.32 -11.14
N TYR A 36 -4.12 -9.17 -12.20
CA TYR A 36 -5.49 -9.68 -12.27
C TYR A 36 -5.63 -11.14 -11.80
N GLN A 37 -6.59 -11.39 -10.92
CA GLN A 37 -6.86 -12.68 -10.25
C GLN A 37 -5.66 -13.34 -9.55
N LYS A 38 -4.64 -12.56 -9.19
CA LYS A 38 -3.52 -13.01 -8.35
C LYS A 38 -3.51 -12.22 -7.06
N ALA A 39 -3.70 -12.93 -5.96
CA ALA A 39 -3.60 -12.33 -4.64
C ALA A 39 -2.15 -11.99 -4.29
N ALA A 40 -1.93 -10.85 -3.65
CA ALA A 40 -0.65 -10.50 -3.04
C ALA A 40 -0.87 -9.96 -1.62
N THR A 41 0.21 -9.94 -0.85
CA THR A 41 0.22 -9.35 0.48
C THR A 41 0.57 -7.86 0.36
N VAL A 42 -0.28 -7.00 0.91
CA VAL A 42 -0.04 -5.57 1.08
C VAL A 42 0.22 -5.30 2.56
N ARG A 43 1.41 -4.79 2.87
CA ARG A 43 1.79 -4.46 4.25
C ARG A 43 1.11 -3.17 4.68
N THR A 44 0.68 -3.13 5.94
CA THR A 44 0.15 -1.91 6.59
C THR A 44 0.84 -1.74 7.95
N SER A 45 0.69 -0.59 8.61
CA SER A 45 1.29 -0.30 9.92
C SER A 45 0.86 -1.24 11.05
N GLY A 46 -0.19 -2.06 10.86
CA GLY A 46 -0.70 -2.95 11.91
C GLY A 46 -0.92 -4.40 11.50
N SER A 47 -1.11 -4.70 10.21
CA SER A 47 -1.39 -6.06 9.75
C SER A 47 -1.11 -6.21 8.25
N ASP A 48 -0.63 -7.38 7.86
CA ASP A 48 -0.57 -7.77 6.46
C ASP A 48 -1.99 -8.10 5.94
N LEU A 49 -2.37 -7.47 4.84
CA LEU A 49 -3.65 -7.73 4.17
C LEU A 49 -3.41 -8.50 2.88
N LYS A 50 -4.23 -9.52 2.65
CA LYS A 50 -4.26 -10.20 1.35
C LYS A 50 -5.21 -9.45 0.43
N VAL A 51 -4.72 -9.01 -0.72
CA VAL A 51 -5.48 -8.23 -1.70
C VAL A 51 -5.46 -8.93 -3.05
N GLU A 52 -6.63 -9.06 -3.67
CA GLU A 52 -6.79 -9.63 -5.01
C GLU A 52 -7.66 -8.71 -5.88
N LEU A 53 -7.19 -8.41 -7.09
CA LEU A 53 -8.00 -7.75 -8.11
C LEU A 53 -8.93 -8.79 -8.77
N LYS A 54 -10.23 -8.71 -8.49
CA LYS A 54 -11.26 -9.68 -8.96
C LYS A 54 -11.82 -9.30 -10.32
N GLU A 55 -12.10 -8.01 -10.52
CA GLU A 55 -12.78 -7.51 -11.73
C GLU A 55 -12.15 -6.20 -12.19
N VAL A 56 -12.14 -6.01 -13.52
CA VAL A 56 -11.73 -4.78 -14.19
C VAL A 56 -12.74 -4.48 -15.28
N ALA A 57 -13.32 -3.28 -15.24
CA ALA A 57 -14.09 -2.71 -16.33
C ALA A 57 -13.47 -1.36 -16.70
N ASP A 58 -12.71 -1.35 -17.80
CA ASP A 58 -11.93 -0.19 -18.22
C ASP A 58 -12.60 0.54 -19.37
N SER A 59 -13.01 1.78 -19.11
CA SER A 59 -13.55 2.70 -20.10
C SER A 59 -12.68 3.94 -20.30
N ARG A 60 -11.43 3.92 -19.80
CA ARG A 60 -10.49 5.02 -19.99
C ARG A 60 -10.31 5.29 -21.49
N CYS A 61 -10.29 6.58 -21.83
CA CYS A 61 -10.10 7.00 -23.21
C CYS A 61 -8.77 6.45 -23.73
N PRO A 62 -8.76 5.66 -24.83
CA PRO A 62 -7.52 5.15 -25.38
C PRO A 62 -6.56 6.27 -25.78
N MET A 63 -5.24 6.05 -25.65
CA MET A 63 -4.23 7.10 -25.86
C MET A 63 -4.21 7.72 -27.27
N ASN A 64 -4.79 7.03 -28.26
CA ASN A 64 -4.88 7.43 -29.66
C ASN A 64 -6.34 7.62 -30.12
N ALA A 65 -7.26 7.88 -29.19
CA ALA A 65 -8.66 8.19 -29.47
C ALA A 65 -8.99 9.64 -29.12
N ASN A 66 -9.92 10.24 -29.84
CA ASN A 66 -10.53 11.52 -29.47
C ASN A 66 -11.85 11.25 -28.74
N CYS A 67 -11.82 11.23 -27.41
CA CYS A 67 -13.00 10.99 -26.59
C CYS A 67 -13.64 12.30 -26.10
N VAL A 68 -14.96 12.28 -25.94
CA VAL A 68 -15.70 13.38 -25.28
C VAL A 68 -15.40 13.43 -23.76
N SER A 69 -15.08 12.28 -23.15
CA SER A 69 -14.70 12.17 -21.73
C SER A 69 -13.50 11.24 -21.57
N MET A 70 -12.70 11.46 -20.51
CA MET A 70 -11.53 10.62 -20.20
C MET A 70 -11.88 9.21 -19.70
N GLY A 71 -13.13 8.96 -19.30
CA GLY A 71 -13.56 7.68 -18.76
C GLY A 71 -12.89 7.33 -17.43
N SER A 72 -12.92 6.04 -17.07
CA SER A 72 -12.40 5.54 -15.78
C SER A 72 -12.13 4.04 -15.86
N ALA A 73 -11.30 3.51 -14.96
CA ALA A 73 -11.22 2.07 -14.72
C ALA A 73 -11.96 1.72 -13.43
N LYS A 74 -12.99 0.88 -13.53
CA LYS A 74 -13.73 0.35 -12.38
C LYS A 74 -13.09 -0.98 -11.98
N LEU A 75 -12.76 -1.10 -10.70
CA LEU A 75 -12.04 -2.23 -10.12
C LEU A 75 -12.86 -2.83 -8.98
N VAL A 76 -12.82 -4.15 -8.84
CA VAL A 76 -13.31 -4.84 -7.64
C VAL A 76 -12.13 -5.51 -6.97
N LEU A 77 -11.79 -5.06 -5.75
CA LEU A 77 -10.72 -5.65 -4.95
C LEU A 77 -11.31 -6.46 -3.81
N SER A 78 -10.90 -7.72 -3.68
CA SER A 78 -11.14 -8.52 -2.48
C SER A 78 -9.99 -8.30 -1.51
N ILE A 79 -10.29 -7.76 -0.33
CA ILE A 79 -9.32 -7.49 0.73
C ILE A 79 -9.70 -8.34 1.94
N SER A 80 -8.74 -9.10 2.46
CA SER A 80 -8.96 -9.98 3.61
C SER A 80 -7.79 -9.96 4.60
N ASP A 81 -8.13 -10.16 5.87
CA ASP A 81 -7.20 -10.54 6.93
C ASP A 81 -7.40 -12.03 7.29
N ALA A 82 -6.96 -12.48 8.46
CA ALA A 82 -7.09 -13.87 8.91
C ALA A 82 -8.55 -14.30 9.21
N SER A 83 -9.47 -13.38 9.45
CA SER A 83 -10.83 -13.64 9.95
C SER A 83 -11.93 -12.90 9.19
N ASN A 84 -11.59 -11.85 8.45
CA ASN A 84 -12.53 -10.96 7.77
C ASN A 84 -12.19 -10.84 6.28
N GLN A 85 -13.20 -10.54 5.48
CA GLN A 85 -13.07 -10.23 4.06
C GLN A 85 -14.07 -9.13 3.67
N VAL A 86 -13.66 -8.26 2.75
CA VAL A 86 -14.52 -7.23 2.16
C VAL A 86 -14.20 -7.08 0.68
N ASN A 87 -15.23 -6.81 -0.13
CA ASN A 87 -15.06 -6.39 -1.52
C ASN A 87 -15.17 -4.87 -1.60
N VAL A 88 -14.15 -4.22 -2.16
CA VAL A 88 -14.10 -2.78 -2.39
C VAL A 88 -14.30 -2.51 -3.88
N ASN A 89 -15.41 -1.85 -4.21
CA ASN A 89 -15.64 -1.28 -5.54
C ASN A 89 -14.90 0.05 -5.62
N PHE A 90 -13.95 0.18 -6.54
CA PHE A 90 -13.06 1.33 -6.66
C PHE A 90 -13.13 1.89 -8.09
N GLU A 91 -13.16 3.22 -8.23
CA GLU A 91 -13.15 3.89 -9.54
C GLU A 91 -11.87 4.72 -9.69
N PHE A 92 -10.98 4.29 -10.59
CA PHE A 92 -9.72 4.98 -10.89
C PHE A 92 -9.93 5.99 -12.02
N LYS A 93 -9.55 7.25 -11.76
CA LYS A 93 -9.65 8.38 -12.70
C LYS A 93 -8.34 9.15 -12.74
N GLY A 94 -7.96 9.65 -13.92
CA GLY A 94 -6.69 10.37 -14.10
C GLY A 94 -6.61 11.72 -13.37
N ASP A 95 -7.74 12.31 -13.02
CA ASP A 95 -7.88 13.63 -12.37
C ASP A 95 -8.26 13.55 -10.88
N SER A 96 -8.16 12.36 -10.28
CA SER A 96 -8.52 12.09 -8.88
C SER A 96 -7.29 11.73 -8.04
N LYS A 97 -7.41 11.90 -6.72
CA LYS A 97 -6.42 11.36 -5.76
C LYS A 97 -6.38 9.83 -5.76
N ASN A 98 -7.43 9.18 -6.27
CA ASN A 98 -7.58 7.72 -6.29
C ASN A 98 -7.37 7.10 -4.89
N GLN A 99 -8.12 7.63 -3.92
CA GLN A 99 -8.16 7.16 -2.54
C GLN A 99 -9.60 6.85 -2.13
N GLN A 100 -9.80 5.76 -1.40
CA GLN A 100 -11.11 5.36 -0.90
C GLN A 100 -11.01 4.71 0.48
N GLY A 101 -11.86 5.16 1.41
CA GLY A 101 -11.98 4.54 2.72
C GLY A 101 -12.77 3.23 2.66
N PHE A 102 -12.37 2.23 3.47
CA PHE A 102 -13.13 1.00 3.68
C PHE A 102 -13.00 0.49 5.12
N LYS A 103 -13.88 -0.44 5.50
CA LYS A 103 -13.82 -1.12 6.80
C LYS A 103 -13.55 -2.60 6.62
N LEU A 104 -12.68 -3.16 7.45
CA LEU A 104 -12.41 -4.60 7.54
C LEU A 104 -12.32 -4.98 9.02
N GLY A 105 -13.15 -5.92 9.46
CA GLY A 105 -13.19 -6.33 10.88
C GLY A 105 -13.44 -5.18 11.86
N GLY A 106 -14.17 -4.13 11.44
CA GLY A 106 -14.41 -2.92 12.25
C GLY A 106 -13.28 -1.88 12.25
N THR A 107 -12.12 -2.19 11.65
CA THR A 107 -11.00 -1.25 11.50
C THR A 107 -11.16 -0.42 10.22
N GLU A 108 -10.85 0.88 10.28
CA GLU A 108 -10.88 1.79 9.13
C GLU A 108 -9.54 1.82 8.40
N TYR A 109 -9.60 1.78 7.07
CA TYR A 109 -8.45 1.82 6.19
C TYR A 109 -8.69 2.81 5.04
N VAL A 110 -7.60 3.24 4.40
CA VAL A 110 -7.61 3.97 3.12
C VAL A 110 -6.88 3.12 2.09
N LEU A 111 -7.59 2.74 1.03
CA LEU A 111 -7.01 2.15 -0.17
C LEU A 111 -6.60 3.29 -1.12
N THR A 112 -5.37 3.25 -1.60
CA THR A 112 -4.89 4.09 -2.71
C THR A 112 -4.58 3.20 -3.90
N VAL A 113 -5.04 3.58 -5.09
CA VAL A 113 -4.64 2.96 -6.36
C VAL A 113 -3.81 3.97 -7.14
N SER A 114 -2.52 3.71 -7.29
CA SER A 114 -1.58 4.64 -7.92
C SER A 114 -1.55 4.53 -9.45
N GLU A 115 -1.87 3.34 -9.97
CA GLU A 115 -1.83 3.07 -11.42
C GLU A 115 -2.74 1.91 -11.81
N VAL A 116 -3.16 1.91 -13.07
CA VAL A 116 -3.84 0.79 -13.74
C VAL A 116 -3.20 0.60 -15.11
N LEU A 117 -2.55 -0.54 -15.29
CA LEU A 117 -1.81 -0.90 -16.50
C LEU A 117 -2.40 -2.19 -17.12
N PRO A 118 -2.27 -2.38 -18.44
CA PRO A 118 -1.83 -1.38 -19.41
C PRO A 118 -2.88 -0.26 -19.58
N TYR A 119 -2.48 0.85 -20.19
CA TYR A 119 -3.43 1.89 -20.62
C TYR A 119 -4.04 1.49 -21.97
N PRO A 120 -5.36 1.69 -22.22
CA PRO A 120 -5.99 1.29 -23.48
C PRO A 120 -5.40 1.99 -24.71
N GLU A 121 -5.30 1.27 -25.84
CA GLU A 121 -4.82 1.80 -27.12
C GLU A 121 -5.65 1.20 -28.28
N LEU A 122 -6.06 2.00 -29.26
CA LEU A 122 -6.73 1.48 -30.46
C LEU A 122 -5.72 0.88 -31.45
N PRO A 123 -6.11 -0.15 -32.22
CA PRO A 123 -7.42 -0.82 -32.21
C PRO A 123 -7.53 -1.96 -31.18
N LYS A 124 -6.56 -2.10 -30.26
CA LYS A 124 -6.42 -3.28 -29.40
C LYS A 124 -6.83 -3.00 -27.95
N SER A 125 -7.96 -3.54 -27.54
CA SER A 125 -8.30 -3.53 -26.12
C SER A 125 -7.37 -4.46 -25.32
N PRO A 126 -6.89 -4.04 -24.14
CA PRO A 126 -6.13 -4.93 -23.25
C PRO A 126 -6.93 -6.16 -22.86
N LYS A 127 -6.26 -7.31 -22.72
CA LYS A 127 -6.89 -8.49 -22.15
C LYS A 127 -6.96 -8.36 -20.63
N LEU A 128 -7.98 -8.96 -20.02
CA LEU A 128 -8.14 -8.96 -18.57
C LEU A 128 -6.92 -9.52 -17.83
N GLU A 129 -6.34 -10.60 -18.35
CA GLU A 129 -5.17 -11.28 -17.79
C GLU A 129 -3.89 -10.43 -17.74
N ASP A 130 -3.81 -9.38 -18.55
CA ASP A 130 -2.65 -8.49 -18.63
C ASP A 130 -2.72 -7.34 -17.62
N TYR A 131 -3.88 -7.13 -16.96
CA TYR A 131 -4.05 -6.01 -16.05
C TYR A 131 -3.20 -6.13 -14.79
N LYS A 132 -2.59 -5.00 -14.44
CA LYS A 132 -1.88 -4.78 -13.18
C LYS A 132 -2.30 -3.45 -12.57
N ILE A 133 -2.35 -3.40 -11.25
CA ILE A 133 -2.60 -2.16 -10.51
C ILE A 133 -1.55 -1.98 -9.43
N GLY A 134 -1.18 -0.73 -9.16
CA GLY A 134 -0.37 -0.37 -8.00
C GLY A 134 -1.28 0.00 -6.85
N VAL A 135 -1.14 -0.66 -5.69
CA VAL A 135 -1.98 -0.42 -4.51
C VAL A 135 -1.16 -0.16 -3.26
N SER A 136 -1.62 0.76 -2.42
CA SER A 136 -1.17 0.87 -1.03
C SER A 136 -2.38 0.97 -0.10
N ILE A 137 -2.23 0.50 1.13
CA ILE A 137 -3.29 0.55 2.14
C ILE A 137 -2.72 1.11 3.44
N GLU A 138 -3.36 2.16 3.94
CA GLU A 138 -3.04 2.77 5.23
C GLU A 138 -4.16 2.51 6.22
N LYS A 139 -3.80 2.11 7.45
CA LYS A 139 -4.75 2.02 8.56
C LYS A 139 -5.00 3.43 9.10
N LYS A 140 -6.27 3.78 9.33
CA LYS A 140 -6.66 5.04 9.97
C LYS A 140 -6.60 4.97 11.50
#